data_AF-A0AAD5MGG3-F1
#
_entry.id   AF-A0AAD5MGG3-F1
#
_cell.length_a   1.000
_cell.length_b   1.000
_cell.length_c   1.000
_cell.angle_alpha   90.00
_cell.angle_beta   90.00
_cell.angle_gamma   90.00
#
_symmetry.space_group_name_H-M   'P 1'
#
loop_
_entity.id
_entity.type
_entity.pdbx_description
1 polymer ?
#
loop_
_entity_poly.entity_id
_entity_poly.type
_entity_poly.pdbx_seq_one_letter_code
_entity_poly.pdbx_strand_id
1 'polypeptide(L)'
;MAGLESNTEPFTEKTRLRFQYYEGTHGVQLKGCCNSIERCPFSSDKFVKVSDRVWKTASFRCPKGTTKVIFLCENTRTNQGACAIDDLGMVESEGSLKDVRPLC
;
A
#
# COMPACT_ATOMS: atom_id res chain seq x y z
N MET A 1 -10.90 1.44 -17.12
CA MET A 1 -9.91 1.74 -16.09
C MET A 1 -10.66 2.25 -14.87
N ALA A 2 -10.69 1.50 -13.78
CA ALA A 2 -11.22 1.98 -12.52
C ALA A 2 -10.07 2.67 -11.78
N GLY A 3 -10.10 4.00 -11.71
CA GLY A 3 -9.18 4.79 -10.90
C GLY A 3 -9.93 5.30 -9.68
N LEU A 4 -9.30 5.25 -8.51
CA LEU A 4 -9.77 5.91 -7.30
C LEU A 4 -8.86 7.11 -7.05
N GLU A 5 -9.44 8.31 -7.09
CA GLU A 5 -8.76 9.55 -6.73
C GLU A 5 -9.48 10.17 -5.53
N SER A 6 -8.72 10.56 -4.51
CA SER A 6 -9.24 11.23 -3.32
C SER A 6 -8.31 12.35 -2.94
N ASN A 7 -8.89 13.49 -2.54
CA ASN A 7 -8.13 14.58 -1.95
C ASN A 7 -7.78 14.23 -0.50
N THR A 8 -6.59 14.62 -0.08
CA THR A 8 -6.10 14.38 1.28
C THR A 8 -5.35 15.60 1.78
N GLU A 9 -5.19 15.73 3.10
CA GLU A 9 -4.22 16.67 3.66
C GLU A 9 -2.81 16.41 3.13
N PRO A 10 -1.95 17.44 3.04
CA PRO A 10 -0.58 17.28 2.57
C PRO A 10 0.23 16.30 3.43
N PHE A 11 1.09 15.50 2.79
CA PHE A 11 2.03 14.64 3.49
C PHE A 11 2.99 15.46 4.36
N THR A 12 2.94 15.23 5.67
CA THR A 12 3.92 15.74 6.65
C THR A 12 4.96 14.67 6.98
N GLU A 13 5.98 15.01 7.77
CA GLU A 13 6.98 14.03 8.24
C GLU A 13 6.38 12.96 9.17
N LYS A 14 5.22 13.23 9.77
CA LYS A 14 4.54 12.33 10.71
C LYS A 14 3.43 11.52 10.04
N THR A 15 3.02 11.89 8.83
CA THR A 15 1.95 11.24 8.10
C THR A 15 2.42 9.88 7.57
N ARG A 16 1.62 8.85 7.80
CA ARG A 16 1.78 7.52 7.22
C ARG A 16 0.53 7.16 6.43
N LEU A 17 0.69 6.40 5.37
CA LEU A 17 -0.42 5.70 4.73
C LEU A 17 -0.60 4.36 5.41
N ARG A 18 -1.83 4.05 5.81
CA ARG A 18 -2.27 2.74 6.26
C ARG A 18 -3.25 2.19 5.24
N PHE A 19 -3.15 0.90 4.96
CA PHE A 19 -4.07 0.19 4.09
C PHE A 19 -4.08 -1.29 4.45
N GLN A 20 -5.13 -1.96 4.05
CA GLN A 20 -5.17 -3.41 3.98
C GLN A 20 -4.89 -3.85 2.55
N TYR A 21 -4.20 -4.99 2.41
CA TYR A 21 -3.95 -5.57 1.10
C TYR A 21 -4.15 -7.08 1.14
N TYR A 22 -4.48 -7.63 -0.02
CA TYR A 22 -4.63 -9.05 -0.24
C TYR A 22 -3.91 -9.46 -1.53
N GLU A 23 -3.16 -10.55 -1.45
CA GLU A 23 -2.45 -11.15 -2.59
C GLU A 23 -2.71 -12.65 -2.60
N GLY A 24 -3.37 -13.13 -3.66
CA GLY A 24 -3.75 -14.53 -3.80
C GLY A 24 -2.74 -15.39 -4.57
N THR A 25 -1.86 -14.73 -5.34
CA THR A 25 -1.10 -15.35 -6.42
C THR A 25 0.40 -15.23 -6.21
N HIS A 26 1.06 -16.37 -6.25
CA HIS A 26 2.52 -16.46 -6.19
C HIS A 26 3.17 -15.72 -7.37
N GLY A 27 4.08 -14.79 -7.08
CA GLY A 27 4.74 -13.96 -8.09
C GLY A 27 4.06 -12.63 -8.40
N VAL A 28 2.91 -12.34 -7.80
CA VAL A 28 2.33 -10.99 -7.72
C VAL A 28 2.97 -10.25 -6.55
N GLN A 29 3.29 -8.98 -6.76
CA GLN A 29 3.84 -8.10 -5.74
C GLN A 29 3.18 -6.73 -5.80
N LEU A 30 2.58 -6.32 -4.69
CA LEU A 30 2.07 -4.99 -4.46
C LEU A 30 3.19 -4.05 -3.99
N LYS A 31 3.33 -2.92 -4.67
CA LYS A 31 4.24 -1.84 -4.31
C LYS A 31 3.48 -0.56 -4.04
N GLY A 32 3.92 0.18 -3.03
CA GLY A 32 3.42 1.51 -2.69
C GLY A 32 4.53 2.53 -2.88
N CYS A 33 4.33 3.48 -3.78
CA CYS A 33 5.35 4.41 -4.26
C CYS A 33 4.91 5.87 -4.09
N CYS A 34 5.88 6.77 -3.93
CA CYS A 34 5.64 8.20 -3.71
C CYS A 34 6.20 8.97 -4.91
N ASN A 35 5.37 9.73 -5.62
CA ASN A 35 5.68 10.51 -6.84
C ASN A 35 6.20 9.73 -8.07
N SER A 36 6.95 8.65 -7.90
CA SER A 36 7.55 7.85 -8.98
C SER A 36 7.52 6.36 -8.64
N ILE A 37 7.52 5.51 -9.66
CA ILE A 37 7.58 4.05 -9.52
C ILE A 37 9.02 3.50 -9.45
N GLU A 38 10.04 4.35 -9.58
CA GLU A 38 11.45 3.93 -9.55
C GLU A 38 11.92 3.45 -8.18
N ARG A 39 11.40 4.06 -7.11
CA ARG A 39 11.73 3.72 -5.72
C ARG A 39 10.47 3.73 -4.89
N CYS A 40 10.05 2.54 -4.46
CA CYS A 40 8.84 2.35 -3.67
C CYS A 40 9.22 2.01 -2.23
N PRO A 41 8.79 2.80 -1.22
CA PRO A 41 9.04 2.50 0.19
C PRO A 41 8.32 1.26 0.68
N PHE A 42 7.29 0.79 -0.03
CA PHE A 42 6.60 -0.46 0.28
C PHE A 42 6.69 -1.44 -0.87
N SER A 43 6.96 -2.69 -0.53
CA SER A 43 6.88 -3.84 -1.41
C SER A 43 6.47 -5.05 -0.57
N SER A 44 5.41 -5.74 -0.99
CA SER A 44 4.99 -7.01 -0.37
C SER A 44 5.95 -8.15 -0.74
N ASP A 45 5.76 -9.31 -0.11
CA ASP A 45 6.49 -10.51 -0.47
C ASP A 45 6.02 -11.05 -1.83
N LYS A 46 6.99 -11.35 -2.70
CA LYS A 46 6.75 -11.90 -4.04
C LYS A 46 6.38 -13.39 -4.00
N PHE A 47 6.73 -14.09 -2.93
CA PHE A 47 6.66 -15.54 -2.85
C PHE A 47 5.59 -16.05 -1.88
N VAL A 48 4.39 -15.47 -1.95
CA VAL A 48 3.24 -15.87 -1.12
C VAL A 48 2.88 -17.35 -1.28
N LYS A 49 2.50 -17.99 -0.18
CA LYS A 49 1.96 -19.36 -0.11
C LYS A 49 0.44 -19.32 0.09
N VAL A 50 -0.22 -20.48 0.05
CA VAL A 50 -1.67 -20.56 0.30
C VAL A 50 -2.05 -20.01 1.67
N SER A 51 -1.21 -20.21 2.69
CA SER A 51 -1.39 -19.66 4.04
C SER A 51 -1.32 -18.13 4.11
N ASP A 52 -0.75 -17.48 3.10
CA ASP A 52 -0.63 -16.02 3.02
C ASP A 52 -1.86 -15.33 2.43
N ARG A 53 -2.85 -16.11 1.97
CA ARG A 53 -4.09 -15.64 1.35
C ARG A 53 -5.07 -15.11 2.39
N VAL A 54 -4.63 -14.09 3.12
CA VAL A 54 -5.40 -13.37 4.14
C VAL A 54 -5.17 -11.89 3.94
N TRP A 55 -6.12 -11.07 4.37
CA TRP A 55 -5.94 -9.62 4.42
C TRP A 55 -4.82 -9.27 5.40
N LYS A 56 -3.86 -8.46 4.95
CA LYS A 56 -2.70 -8.01 5.72
C LYS A 56 -2.77 -6.50 5.84
N THR A 57 -2.46 -5.96 7.02
CA THR A 57 -2.32 -4.52 7.22
C THR A 57 -0.88 -4.10 6.93
N ALA A 58 -0.72 -3.06 6.12
CA ALA A 58 0.58 -2.43 5.87
C ALA A 58 0.53 -0.93 6.13
N SER A 59 1.73 -0.35 6.25
CA SER A 59 1.88 1.10 6.19
C SER A 59 3.23 1.48 5.62
N PHE A 60 3.30 2.66 5.00
CA PHE A 60 4.56 3.29 4.62
C PHE A 60 4.49 4.80 4.75
N ARG A 61 5.66 5.43 4.73
CA ARG A 61 5.84 6.88 4.75
C ARG A 61 6.22 7.37 3.38
N CYS A 62 5.66 8.51 3.00
CA CYS A 62 6.11 9.27 1.85
C CYS A 62 6.88 10.51 2.33
N PRO A 63 7.92 10.95 1.60
CA PRO A 63 8.61 12.20 1.91
C PRO A 63 7.66 13.41 1.89
N LYS A 64 8.00 14.45 2.66
CA LYS A 64 7.31 15.75 2.60
C LYS A 64 7.30 16.28 1.16
N GLY A 65 6.18 16.84 0.74
CA GLY A 65 6.01 17.35 -0.63
C GLY A 65 5.68 16.26 -1.65
N THR A 66 5.36 15.04 -1.21
CA THR A 66 4.72 14.04 -2.06
C THR A 66 3.36 14.56 -2.52
N THR A 67 3.12 14.58 -3.83
CA THR A 67 1.87 15.06 -4.43
C THR A 67 0.98 13.90 -4.86
N LYS A 68 1.56 12.71 -5.06
CA LYS A 68 0.82 11.53 -5.48
C LYS A 68 1.39 10.25 -4.88
N VAL A 69 0.49 9.33 -4.56
CA VAL A 69 0.79 7.99 -4.10
C VAL A 69 0.35 7.03 -5.19
N ILE A 70 1.21 6.08 -5.51
CA ILE A 70 0.99 5.14 -6.61
C ILE A 70 1.04 3.73 -6.03
N PHE A 71 -0.03 2.98 -6.20
CA PHE A 71 -0.03 1.55 -5.95
C PHE A 71 0.17 0.81 -7.26
N LEU A 72 1.20 -0.03 -7.31
CA LEU A 72 1.55 -0.84 -8.47
C LEU A 72 1.41 -2.31 -8.11
N CYS A 73 0.68 -3.03 -8.95
CA CYS A 73 0.56 -4.47 -8.86
C CYS A 73 1.42 -5.11 -9.96
N GLU A 74 2.57 -5.65 -9.60
CA GLU A 74 3.48 -6.27 -10.56
C GLU A 74 3.31 -7.78 -10.54
N ASN A 75 2.95 -8.36 -11.69
CA ASN A 75 2.94 -9.80 -11.88
C ASN A 75 4.19 -10.22 -12.65
N THR A 76 5.07 -10.98 -12.00
CA THR A 76 6.36 -11.41 -12.55
C THR A 76 6.34 -12.83 -13.10
N ARG A 77 5.17 -13.47 -13.10
CA ARG A 77 4.96 -14.85 -13.55
C ARG A 77 3.92 -14.88 -14.66
N THR A 78 3.80 -16.03 -15.30
CA THR A 78 2.88 -16.27 -16.42
C THR A 78 1.44 -16.51 -15.98
N ASN A 79 1.21 -16.87 -14.72
CA ASN A 79 -0.12 -17.13 -14.18
C ASN A 79 -0.90 -15.82 -14.00
N GLN A 80 -2.21 -15.86 -14.23
CA GLN A 80 -3.08 -14.75 -13.88
C GLN A 80 -3.02 -14.48 -12.38
N GLY A 81 -2.98 -13.20 -12.03
CA GLY A 81 -2.81 -12.75 -10.66
C GLY A 81 -3.70 -11.57 -10.33
N ALA A 82 -3.99 -11.41 -9.04
CA ALA A 82 -4.75 -10.30 -8.52
C ALA A 82 -4.10 -9.81 -7.22
N CYS A 83 -4.12 -8.50 -7.04
CA CYS A 83 -3.93 -7.84 -5.77
C CYS A 83 -5.17 -6.99 -5.50
N ALA A 84 -5.52 -6.86 -4.22
CA ALA A 84 -6.58 -5.98 -3.77
C ALA A 84 -6.05 -5.09 -2.66
N ILE A 85 -6.63 -3.90 -2.56
CA ILE A 85 -6.33 -2.90 -1.54
C ILE A 85 -7.65 -2.45 -0.97
N ASP A 86 -7.70 -2.26 0.34
CA ASP A 86 -8.88 -1.76 1.06
C ASP A 86 -8.47 -0.91 2.26
N ASP A 87 -9.42 -0.20 2.89
CA ASP A 87 -9.23 0.64 4.06
C ASP A 87 -8.03 1.61 3.95
N LEU A 88 -7.88 2.23 2.78
CA LEU A 88 -6.82 3.20 2.56
C LEU A 88 -7.11 4.47 3.37
N GLY A 89 -6.21 4.82 4.27
CA GLY A 89 -6.31 6.00 5.10
C GLY A 89 -4.95 6.62 5.40
N MET A 90 -4.94 7.94 5.58
CA MET A 90 -3.79 8.60 6.18
C MET A 90 -3.92 8.56 7.70
N VAL A 91 -2.79 8.46 8.37
CA VAL A 91 -2.73 8.45 9.82
C VAL A 91 -1.52 9.23 10.33
N GLU A 92 -1.69 9.90 11.48
CA GLU A 92 -0.62 10.61 12.18
C GLU A 92 -0.28 9.86 13.48
N SER A 93 0.69 8.94 13.42
CA SER A 93 1.22 8.30 14.65
C SER A 93 2.56 7.61 14.43
N GLU A 94 3.43 7.70 15.46
CA GLU A 94 4.63 6.88 15.65
C GLU A 94 4.30 5.53 16.36
N GLY A 95 3.03 5.29 16.72
CA GLY A 95 2.58 4.10 17.46
C GLY A 95 2.30 2.86 16.61
N SER A 96 1.95 1.76 17.30
CA SER A 96 1.54 0.49 16.67
C SER A 96 0.32 0.68 15.78
N LEU A 97 0.33 0.09 14.57
CA LEU A 97 -0.79 0.15 13.60
C LEU A 97 -2.14 -0.31 14.15
N LYS A 98 -2.14 -1.04 15.27
CA LYS A 98 -3.35 -1.50 15.97
C LYS A 98 -4.05 -0.37 16.74
N ASP A 99 -3.32 0.66 17.14
CA ASP A 99 -3.80 1.72 18.04
C ASP A 99 -4.17 3.01 17.27
N VAL A 100 -4.02 2.99 15.94
CA VAL A 100 -4.17 4.17 15.11
C VAL A 100 -5.62 4.34 14.67
N ARG A 101 -6.26 5.41 15.17
CA ARG A 101 -7.58 5.83 14.71
C ARG A 101 -7.48 6.37 13.28
N PRO A 102 -8.41 5.98 12.38
CA PRO A 102 -8.48 6.58 11.05
C PRO A 102 -8.75 8.09 11.15
N LEU A 103 -8.17 8.89 10.24
CA LEU A 103 -8.36 10.34 10.17
C LEU A 103 -9.71 10.74 9.50
N CYS A 104 -10.71 9.85 9.54
CA CYS A 104 -12.02 10.06 8.96
C CYS A 104 -13.09 10.03 10.06
#